data_AF-A0A640YB72-F1
#
_entry.id   AF-A0A640YB72-F1
#
_cell.length_a   1.000
_cell.length_b   1.000
_cell.length_c   1.000
_cell.angle_alpha   90.00
_cell.angle_beta   90.00
_cell.angle_gamma   90.00
#
_symmetry.space_group_name_H-M   'P 1'
#
loop_
_entity.id
_entity.type
_entity.pdbx_description
1 polymer ?
#
loop_
_entity_poly.entity_id
_entity_poly.type
_entity_poly.pdbx_seq_one_letter_code
_entity_poly.pdbx_strand_id
1 'polypeptide(L)'
;MRSGPRRAVRARIEGAPSGDGLVAAIRDRARDLGLLGWVRRDGGAVAVHAEGGPDAIADLVALIGAEAGSAAAVEAVEPEGHEQFATRGVRAGSFVVREQRERGRRFELRLEVGARMRSWTVPKGPSLDPAVKRLAIAAPDRDPADNESEGAAGDGAAIVWDRGGYEQGGRVPWPEALERGHAVFVLHGEKLRGGFALQRTGGANPRWLLVKRVDEEARPGSDIVAEQPRSPVSGRPLDEIGQ
;
A
#
# COMPACT_ATOMS: atom_id res chain seq x y z
N MET A 1 2.88 -9.56 -31.10
CA MET A 1 4.30 -9.75 -30.74
C MET A 1 4.36 -10.88 -29.72
N ARG A 2 4.89 -12.06 -30.06
CA ARG A 2 4.95 -13.18 -29.11
C ARG A 2 6.02 -12.85 -28.06
N SER A 3 5.61 -12.59 -26.82
CA SER A 3 6.51 -12.49 -25.67
C SER A 3 7.36 -13.77 -25.62
N GLY A 4 8.68 -13.65 -25.59
CA GLY A 4 9.58 -14.78 -25.35
C GLY A 4 9.31 -15.46 -23.99
N PRO A 5 9.96 -16.60 -23.70
CA PRO A 5 9.78 -17.30 -22.44
C PRO A 5 10.17 -16.40 -21.26
N ARG A 6 9.23 -16.19 -20.33
CA ARG A 6 9.49 -15.48 -19.07
C ARG A 6 9.98 -16.47 -18.01
N ARG A 7 10.97 -16.07 -17.24
CA ARG A 7 11.39 -16.74 -15.99
C ARG A 7 11.06 -15.87 -14.80
N ALA A 8 10.87 -16.49 -13.64
CA ALA A 8 10.76 -15.81 -12.38
C ALA A 8 11.68 -16.43 -11.33
N VAL A 9 12.20 -15.61 -10.43
CA VAL A 9 13.00 -16.03 -9.28
C VAL A 9 12.55 -15.31 -8.02
N ARG A 10 12.68 -15.99 -6.88
CA ARG A 10 12.67 -15.37 -5.57
C ARG A 10 14.06 -15.46 -4.95
N ALA A 11 14.52 -14.37 -4.37
CA ALA A 11 15.75 -14.35 -3.59
C ALA A 11 15.44 -13.91 -2.16
N ARG A 12 16.14 -14.50 -1.19
CA ARG A 12 16.14 -14.07 0.20
C ARG A 12 17.58 -13.88 0.65
N ILE A 13 17.89 -12.69 1.14
CA ILE A 13 19.21 -12.27 1.56
C ILE A 13 19.18 -12.04 3.07
N GLU A 14 19.77 -12.95 3.82
CA GLU A 14 19.82 -12.87 5.28
C GLU A 14 20.91 -11.89 5.76
N GLY A 15 20.73 -11.30 6.95
CA GLY A 15 21.73 -10.43 7.56
C GLY A 15 22.05 -9.16 6.74
N ALA A 16 21.13 -8.73 5.88
CA ALA A 16 21.32 -7.56 5.03
C ALA A 16 21.52 -6.30 5.90
N PRO A 17 22.46 -5.40 5.56
CA PRO A 17 22.69 -4.17 6.30
C PRO A 17 21.39 -3.37 6.47
N SER A 18 21.21 -2.69 7.61
CA SER A 18 19.99 -1.92 7.90
C SER A 18 19.75 -0.72 6.97
N GLY A 19 20.78 -0.27 6.23
CA GLY A 19 20.70 0.86 5.30
C GLY A 19 20.21 0.48 3.89
N ASP A 20 19.54 1.38 3.19
CA ASP A 20 18.81 1.09 1.94
C ASP A 20 19.67 0.84 0.69
N GLY A 21 21.01 0.88 0.81
CA GLY A 21 21.92 0.73 -0.33
C GLY A 21 21.70 -0.54 -1.16
N LEU A 22 21.58 -1.69 -0.49
CA LEU A 22 21.36 -2.98 -1.18
C LEU A 22 20.00 -3.02 -1.89
N VAL A 23 18.94 -2.56 -1.21
CA VAL A 23 17.58 -2.50 -1.78
C VAL A 23 17.55 -1.58 -3.00
N ALA A 24 18.21 -0.43 -2.91
CA ALA A 24 18.32 0.53 -4.01
C ALA A 24 19.10 -0.07 -5.20
N ALA A 25 20.25 -0.70 -4.95
CA ALA A 25 21.08 -1.33 -5.99
C ALA A 25 20.32 -2.42 -6.76
N ILE A 26 19.66 -3.35 -6.03
CA ILE A 26 18.85 -4.41 -6.64
C ILE A 26 17.70 -3.82 -7.46
N ARG A 27 16.99 -2.83 -6.90
CA ARG A 27 15.87 -2.17 -7.58
C ARG A 27 16.30 -1.47 -8.86
N ASP A 28 17.39 -0.73 -8.80
CA ASP A 28 17.86 0.07 -9.93
C ASP A 28 18.38 -0.84 -11.04
N ARG A 29 19.13 -1.90 -10.69
CA ARG A 29 19.54 -2.93 -11.67
C ARG A 29 18.35 -3.64 -12.30
N ALA A 30 17.37 -4.06 -11.50
CA ALA A 30 16.18 -4.73 -12.03
C ALA A 30 15.39 -3.82 -12.98
N ARG A 31 15.33 -2.51 -12.70
CA ARG A 31 14.71 -1.52 -13.58
C ARG A 31 15.46 -1.39 -14.90
N ASP A 32 16.80 -1.29 -14.86
CA ASP A 32 17.63 -1.17 -16.06
C ASP A 32 17.52 -2.39 -16.97
N LEU A 33 17.32 -3.56 -16.37
CA LEU A 33 17.09 -4.83 -17.06
C LEU A 33 15.66 -5.01 -17.59
N GLY A 34 14.75 -4.07 -17.33
CA GLY A 34 13.35 -4.18 -17.72
C GLY A 34 12.59 -5.31 -17.01
N LEU A 35 13.07 -5.73 -15.84
CA LEU A 35 12.44 -6.78 -15.05
C LEU A 35 11.15 -6.29 -14.38
N LEU A 36 10.28 -7.26 -14.15
CA LEU A 36 9.04 -7.17 -13.38
C LEU A 36 9.30 -7.74 -11.97
N GLY A 37 8.50 -7.39 -10.97
CA GLY A 37 8.59 -8.00 -9.63
C GLY A 37 8.66 -7.03 -8.47
N TRP A 38 9.42 -7.35 -7.42
CA TRP A 38 9.57 -6.49 -6.25
C TRP A 38 10.84 -6.76 -5.43
N VAL A 39 11.24 -5.77 -4.63
CA VAL A 39 12.23 -5.92 -3.55
C VAL A 39 11.67 -5.36 -2.25
N ARG A 40 11.87 -6.06 -1.13
CA ARG A 40 11.38 -5.66 0.19
C ARG A 40 12.31 -6.07 1.31
N ARG A 41 12.22 -5.37 2.44
CA ARG A 41 12.79 -5.85 3.71
C ARG A 41 11.78 -6.73 4.43
N ASP A 42 12.27 -7.80 5.06
CA ASP A 42 11.46 -8.75 5.82
C ASP A 42 12.27 -9.28 7.02
N GLY A 43 11.99 -8.77 8.22
CA GLY A 43 12.55 -9.32 9.46
C GLY A 43 14.08 -9.36 9.56
N GLY A 44 14.79 -8.40 8.96
CA GLY A 44 16.27 -8.36 8.90
C GLY A 44 16.85 -8.96 7.62
N ALA A 45 16.02 -9.57 6.77
CA ALA A 45 16.39 -10.01 5.43
C ALA A 45 15.92 -9.02 4.36
N VAL A 46 16.48 -9.16 3.15
CA VAL A 46 15.96 -8.56 1.92
C VAL A 46 15.38 -9.68 1.05
N ALA A 47 14.09 -9.59 0.75
CA ALA A 47 13.40 -10.50 -0.16
C ALA A 47 13.22 -9.83 -1.52
N VAL A 48 13.44 -10.59 -2.58
CA VAL A 48 13.33 -10.15 -3.97
C VAL A 48 12.44 -11.15 -4.71
N HIS A 49 11.59 -10.64 -5.58
CA HIS A 49 10.92 -11.41 -6.63
C HIS A 49 11.21 -10.71 -7.95
N ALA A 50 11.65 -11.44 -8.96
CA ALA A 50 11.96 -10.87 -10.26
C ALA A 50 11.42 -11.75 -11.37
N GLU A 51 10.80 -11.15 -12.37
CA GLU A 51 10.28 -11.84 -13.55
C GLU A 51 10.75 -11.14 -14.83
N GLY A 52 11.13 -11.89 -15.85
CA GLY A 52 11.55 -11.30 -17.12
C GLY A 52 12.23 -12.28 -18.06
N GLY A 53 13.03 -11.75 -18.99
CA GLY A 53 13.83 -12.56 -19.89
C GLY A 53 14.90 -13.36 -19.12
N PRO A 54 15.27 -14.57 -19.58
CA PRO A 54 16.21 -15.43 -18.87
C PRO A 54 17.57 -14.78 -18.61
N ASP A 55 18.11 -14.03 -19.57
CA ASP A 55 19.40 -13.34 -19.43
C ASP A 55 19.32 -12.20 -18.41
N ALA A 56 18.24 -11.43 -18.45
CA ALA A 56 17.99 -10.37 -17.47
C ALA A 56 17.85 -10.94 -16.04
N ILE A 57 17.21 -12.09 -15.88
CA ILE A 57 17.13 -12.78 -14.59
C ILE A 57 18.52 -13.24 -14.13
N ALA A 58 19.32 -13.85 -15.02
CA ALA A 58 20.67 -14.28 -14.70
C ALA A 58 21.56 -13.12 -14.24
N ASP A 59 21.46 -11.96 -14.91
CA ASP A 59 22.19 -10.74 -14.56
C ASP A 59 21.80 -10.20 -13.17
N LEU A 60 20.52 -10.22 -12.82
CA LEU A 60 20.08 -9.79 -11.50
C LEU A 60 20.56 -10.76 -10.41
N VAL A 61 20.50 -12.07 -10.67
CA VAL A 61 20.98 -13.10 -9.73
C VAL A 61 22.49 -12.98 -9.51
N ALA A 62 23.27 -12.68 -10.56
CA ALA A 62 24.70 -12.42 -10.45
C ALA A 62 25.01 -11.22 -9.56
N LEU A 63 24.26 -10.12 -9.69
CA LEU A 63 24.38 -8.96 -8.80
C LEU A 63 24.05 -9.34 -7.35
N ILE A 64 22.94 -10.05 -7.12
CA ILE A 64 22.57 -10.50 -5.77
C ILE A 64 23.69 -11.35 -5.16
N GLY A 65 24.28 -12.28 -5.93
CA GLY A 65 25.41 -13.09 -5.48
C GLY A 65 26.66 -12.28 -5.18
N ALA A 66 26.95 -11.23 -5.94
CA ALA A 66 28.10 -10.34 -5.70
C ALA A 66 27.93 -9.51 -4.42
N GLU A 67 26.73 -9.01 -4.16
CA GLU A 67 26.43 -8.17 -3.00
C GLU A 67 26.27 -8.95 -1.70
N ALA A 68 25.73 -10.17 -1.76
CA ALA A 68 25.35 -10.95 -0.58
C ALA A 68 26.10 -12.28 -0.40
N GLY A 69 26.82 -12.76 -1.41
CA GLY A 69 27.56 -14.01 -1.35
C GLY A 69 26.68 -15.19 -0.88
N SER A 70 27.16 -15.92 0.13
CA SER A 70 26.45 -17.07 0.72
C SER A 70 25.21 -16.69 1.54
N ALA A 71 24.98 -15.41 1.83
CA ALA A 71 23.79 -14.96 2.54
C ALA A 71 22.54 -14.90 1.65
N ALA A 72 22.71 -15.00 0.32
CA ALA A 72 21.61 -15.06 -0.63
C ALA A 72 21.20 -16.49 -0.97
N ALA A 73 19.95 -16.83 -0.71
CA ALA A 73 19.27 -17.98 -1.29
C ALA A 73 18.43 -17.52 -2.47
N VAL A 74 18.57 -18.17 -3.63
CA VAL A 74 17.79 -17.86 -4.85
C VAL A 74 17.10 -19.13 -5.34
N GLU A 75 15.80 -19.05 -5.59
CA GLU A 75 15.00 -20.14 -6.12
C GLU A 75 14.23 -19.70 -7.38
N ALA A 76 13.99 -20.63 -8.29
CA ALA A 76 13.12 -20.40 -9.44
C ALA A 76 11.66 -20.56 -9.01
N VAL A 77 10.79 -19.67 -9.51
CA VAL A 77 9.34 -19.70 -9.24
C VAL A 77 8.55 -19.52 -10.53
N GLU A 78 7.23 -19.74 -10.45
CA GLU A 78 6.33 -19.45 -11.56
C GLU A 78 6.12 -17.91 -11.71
N PRO A 79 6.00 -17.39 -12.93
CA PRO A 79 5.70 -15.97 -13.16
C PRO A 79 4.31 -15.58 -12.63
N GLU A 80 4.25 -14.53 -11.82
CA GLU A 80 3.03 -14.02 -11.18
C GLU A 80 2.43 -12.81 -11.92
N GLY A 81 3.13 -12.23 -12.90
CA GLY A 81 2.59 -11.17 -13.77
C GLY A 81 2.63 -9.76 -13.15
N HIS A 82 3.57 -9.49 -12.25
CA HIS A 82 3.69 -8.19 -11.58
C HIS A 82 4.12 -7.06 -12.54
N GLU A 83 3.23 -6.11 -12.85
CA GLU A 83 3.43 -5.17 -13.98
C GLU A 83 4.64 -4.20 -13.92
N GLN A 84 5.46 -4.12 -12.86
CA GLN A 84 6.81 -3.52 -12.88
C GLN A 84 7.55 -3.76 -11.54
N PHE A 85 8.89 -3.84 -11.54
CA PHE A 85 9.71 -4.01 -10.33
C PHE A 85 9.45 -2.90 -9.28
N ALA A 86 8.74 -3.24 -8.20
CA ALA A 86 8.26 -2.31 -7.18
C ALA A 86 8.92 -2.55 -5.82
N THR A 87 9.00 -1.52 -4.99
CA THR A 87 9.22 -1.76 -3.56
C THR A 87 7.90 -2.24 -2.95
N ARG A 88 7.91 -3.35 -2.21
CA ARG A 88 6.81 -3.79 -1.32
C ARG A 88 7.40 -3.89 0.10
N GLY A 89 6.62 -4.11 1.17
CA GLY A 89 7.20 -4.50 2.46
C GLY A 89 7.95 -3.42 3.23
N VAL A 90 8.08 -2.19 2.72
CA VAL A 90 8.73 -1.11 3.48
C VAL A 90 7.70 -0.49 4.39
N ARG A 91 7.81 -0.79 5.69
CA ARG A 91 7.00 -0.14 6.72
C ARG A 91 7.08 1.38 6.53
N ALA A 92 5.90 1.98 6.40
CA ALA A 92 5.75 3.38 6.07
C ALA A 92 5.38 4.24 7.28
N GLY A 93 4.58 3.67 8.18
CA GLY A 93 3.98 4.37 9.31
C GLY A 93 2.62 3.78 9.65
N SER A 94 1.81 4.57 10.35
CA SER A 94 0.44 4.22 10.71
C SER A 94 -0.59 4.72 9.71
N PHE A 95 -1.77 4.10 9.72
CA PHE A 95 -2.95 4.62 9.05
C PHE A 95 -4.16 4.58 9.99
N VAL A 96 -5.10 5.46 9.72
CA VAL A 96 -6.43 5.43 10.34
C VAL A 96 -7.49 5.71 9.29
N VAL A 97 -8.63 5.05 9.40
CA VAL A 97 -9.86 5.42 8.72
C VAL A 97 -10.83 5.91 9.77
N ARG A 98 -11.24 7.17 9.68
CA ARG A 98 -12.27 7.73 10.55
C ARG A 98 -13.61 7.71 9.83
N GLU A 99 -14.68 7.41 10.55
CA GLU A 99 -16.04 7.54 10.06
C GLU A 99 -16.73 8.69 10.79
N GLN A 100 -17.40 9.57 10.04
CA GLN A 100 -17.99 10.80 10.56
C GLN A 100 -19.42 10.99 10.03
N ARG A 101 -20.28 11.56 10.86
CA ARG A 101 -21.66 11.97 10.52
C ARG A 101 -21.85 13.42 10.96
N GLU A 102 -21.76 14.34 10.00
CA GLU A 102 -22.10 15.76 10.18
C GLU A 102 -23.29 16.10 9.27
N ARG A 103 -23.01 16.42 7.99
CA ARG A 103 -24.02 16.66 6.93
C ARG A 103 -24.36 15.42 6.12
N GLY A 104 -23.89 14.26 6.58
CA GLY A 104 -23.93 12.98 5.88
C GLY A 104 -22.78 12.10 6.33
N ARG A 105 -22.96 10.79 6.17
CA ARG A 105 -21.93 9.79 6.50
C ARG A 105 -20.78 9.91 5.52
N ARG A 106 -19.55 10.00 6.03
CA ARG A 106 -18.33 10.02 5.22
C ARG A 106 -17.19 9.34 5.97
N PHE A 107 -16.18 8.93 5.21
CA PHE A 107 -14.95 8.36 5.75
C PHE A 107 -13.78 9.28 5.46
N GLU A 108 -12.77 9.28 6.31
CA GLU A 108 -11.51 9.97 6.09
C GLU A 108 -10.37 8.95 6.24
N LEU A 109 -9.71 8.61 5.14
CA LEU A 109 -8.48 7.81 5.15
C LEU A 109 -7.31 8.74 5.43
N ARG A 110 -6.50 8.39 6.42
CA ARG A 110 -5.28 9.11 6.77
C ARG A 110 -4.10 8.16 6.75
N LEU A 111 -3.01 8.59 6.13
CA LEU A 111 -1.75 7.86 6.04
C LEU A 111 -0.64 8.74 6.61
N GLU A 112 0.14 8.19 7.54
CA GLU A 112 1.30 8.87 8.11
C GLU A 112 2.40 9.00 7.05
N VAL A 113 2.82 10.22 6.74
CA VAL A 113 3.89 10.51 5.77
C VAL A 113 4.78 11.58 6.36
N GLY A 114 6.00 11.21 6.73
CA GLY A 114 6.83 12.07 7.58
C GLY A 114 6.17 12.26 8.94
N ALA A 115 6.06 13.50 9.42
CA ALA A 115 5.49 13.82 10.73
C ALA A 115 3.99 14.20 10.71
N ARG A 116 3.28 13.94 9.59
CA ARG A 116 1.90 14.39 9.37
C ARG A 116 1.02 13.28 8.82
N MET A 117 -0.28 13.41 9.03
CA MET A 117 -1.30 12.53 8.47
C MET A 117 -1.84 13.11 7.16
N ARG A 118 -1.37 12.61 6.02
CA ARG A 118 -1.92 12.94 4.69
C ARG A 118 -3.32 12.35 4.60
N SER A 119 -4.31 13.16 4.26
CA SER A 119 -5.72 12.83 4.50
C SER A 119 -6.58 12.94 3.24
N TRP A 120 -7.53 12.02 3.08
CA TRP A 120 -8.51 12.02 2.01
C TRP A 120 -9.90 11.67 2.53
N THR A 121 -10.89 12.51 2.21
CA THR A 121 -12.30 12.17 2.42
C THR A 121 -12.77 11.20 1.33
N VAL A 122 -13.38 10.10 1.74
CA VAL A 122 -13.95 9.05 0.90
C VAL A 122 -15.45 8.96 1.20
N PRO A 123 -16.32 9.69 0.47
CA PRO A 123 -17.74 9.83 0.85
C PRO A 123 -18.50 8.51 0.98
N LYS A 124 -18.23 7.55 0.09
CA LYS A 124 -18.86 6.22 0.12
C LYS A 124 -18.06 5.16 0.88
N GLY A 125 -17.01 5.58 1.60
CA GLY A 125 -16.07 4.69 2.28
C GLY A 125 -15.19 3.87 1.35
N PRO A 126 -14.25 3.10 1.91
CA PRO A 126 -13.39 2.18 1.15
C PRO A 126 -14.20 1.04 0.51
N SER A 127 -13.55 0.22 -0.31
CA SER A 127 -14.10 -1.04 -0.82
C SER A 127 -12.99 -2.07 -0.88
N LEU A 128 -13.36 -3.34 -0.67
CA LEU A 128 -12.47 -4.49 -0.89
C LEU A 128 -12.66 -5.11 -2.29
N ASP A 129 -13.56 -4.55 -3.11
CA ASP A 129 -13.76 -4.99 -4.49
C ASP A 129 -12.81 -4.22 -5.44
N PRO A 130 -11.87 -4.89 -6.13
CA PRO A 130 -10.96 -4.26 -7.07
C PRO A 130 -11.65 -3.58 -8.27
N ALA A 131 -12.89 -3.96 -8.60
CA ALA A 131 -13.66 -3.34 -9.67
C ALA A 131 -14.26 -1.98 -9.26
N VAL A 132 -14.33 -1.69 -7.95
CA VAL A 132 -14.94 -0.46 -7.42
C VAL A 132 -13.89 0.63 -7.22
N LYS A 133 -14.05 1.75 -7.93
CA LYS A 133 -13.24 2.96 -7.77
C LYS A 133 -13.94 3.95 -6.84
N ARG A 134 -13.36 4.22 -5.67
CA ARG A 134 -13.93 5.18 -4.70
C ARG A 134 -13.35 6.57 -4.93
N LEU A 135 -14.21 7.59 -5.02
CA LEU A 135 -13.74 8.97 -5.01
C LEU A 135 -13.05 9.28 -3.68
N ALA A 136 -11.84 9.83 -3.77
CA ALA A 136 -11.07 10.35 -2.66
C ALA A 136 -10.82 11.85 -2.89
N ILE A 137 -11.14 12.68 -1.91
CA ILE A 137 -11.00 14.13 -1.98
C ILE A 137 -9.89 14.51 -1.00
N ALA A 138 -8.81 15.11 -1.50
CA ALA A 138 -7.71 15.55 -0.63
C ALA A 138 -8.24 16.51 0.45
N ALA A 139 -7.88 16.23 1.70
CA ALA A 139 -8.21 17.03 2.86
C ALA A 139 -6.92 17.64 3.45
N PRO A 140 -7.03 18.70 4.26
CA PRO A 140 -5.87 19.24 4.98
C PRO A 140 -5.21 18.17 5.84
N ASP A 141 -3.88 18.22 5.90
CA ASP A 141 -3.09 17.33 6.73
C ASP A 141 -3.49 17.46 8.20
N ARG A 142 -3.47 16.33 8.92
CA ARG A 142 -3.82 16.25 10.34
C ARG A 142 -2.61 15.93 11.20
N ASP A 143 -2.73 16.22 12.48
CA ASP A 143 -1.76 15.78 13.46
C ASP A 143 -2.01 14.30 13.82
N PRO A 144 -0.97 13.45 13.95
CA PRO A 144 -1.14 12.10 14.45
C PRO A 144 -1.90 12.00 15.79
N ALA A 145 -1.79 13.02 16.66
CA ALA A 145 -2.50 13.07 17.94
C ALA A 145 -4.04 13.06 17.79
N ASP A 146 -4.56 13.48 16.63
CA ASP A 146 -6.01 13.56 16.38
C ASP A 146 -6.64 12.21 15.95
N ASN A 147 -5.83 11.14 15.80
CA ASN A 147 -6.27 9.91 15.15
C ASN A 147 -7.16 9.02 16.02
N GLU A 148 -6.97 9.01 17.33
CA GLU A 148 -7.68 8.07 18.24
C GLU A 148 -8.97 8.65 18.85
N SER A 149 -9.25 9.93 18.60
CA SER A 149 -10.44 10.60 19.16
C SER A 149 -11.75 10.04 18.57
N GLU A 150 -12.66 9.67 19.48
CA GLU A 150 -14.05 9.30 19.19
C GLU A 150 -15.01 10.12 20.04
N GLY A 151 -16.21 10.38 19.53
CA GLY A 151 -17.25 11.11 20.26
C GLY A 151 -18.06 12.08 19.41
N ALA A 152 -18.80 12.95 20.08
CA ALA A 152 -19.45 14.09 19.44
C ALA A 152 -18.38 15.08 18.94
N ALA A 153 -18.54 15.55 17.71
CA ALA A 153 -17.65 16.51 17.07
C ALA A 153 -18.50 17.59 16.39
N GLY A 154 -18.61 18.76 17.03
CA GLY A 154 -19.51 19.83 16.57
C GLY A 154 -20.97 19.39 16.62
N ASP A 155 -21.68 19.49 15.49
CA ASP A 155 -23.05 19.00 15.28
C ASP A 155 -23.12 17.52 14.89
N GLY A 156 -21.97 16.84 14.85
CA GLY A 156 -21.83 15.48 14.37
C GLY A 156 -21.24 14.50 15.38
N ALA A 157 -20.95 13.30 14.89
CA ALA A 157 -20.24 12.26 15.62
C ALA A 157 -19.08 11.71 14.77
N ALA A 158 -18.05 11.19 15.43
CA ALA A 158 -16.92 10.55 14.78
C ALA A 158 -16.45 9.30 15.55
N ILE A 159 -16.03 8.28 14.80
CA ILE A 159 -15.33 7.09 15.33
C ILE A 159 -14.05 6.83 14.53
N VAL A 160 -13.13 6.09 15.15
CA VAL A 160 -12.13 5.31 14.44
C VAL A 160 -12.87 4.11 13.85
N TRP A 161 -12.88 3.99 12.52
CA TRP A 161 -13.49 2.85 11.84
C TRP A 161 -12.49 1.75 11.55
N ASP A 162 -11.24 2.08 11.21
CA ASP A 162 -10.16 1.09 11.08
C ASP A 162 -8.83 1.76 11.40
N ARG A 163 -7.83 0.98 11.80
CA ARG A 163 -6.48 1.47 12.07
C ARG A 163 -5.46 0.36 11.95
N GLY A 164 -4.22 0.73 11.71
CA GLY A 164 -3.11 -0.23 11.69
C GLY A 164 -1.83 0.36 11.14
N GLY A 165 -0.87 -0.52 10.86
CA GLY A 165 0.33 -0.17 10.10
C GLY A 165 0.07 -0.23 8.60
N TYR A 166 0.91 0.45 7.83
CA TYR A 166 0.91 0.27 6.38
C TYR A 166 2.34 0.23 5.82
N GLU A 167 2.46 -0.36 4.64
CA GLU A 167 3.69 -0.43 3.87
C GLU A 167 3.57 0.40 2.60
N GLN A 168 4.66 1.05 2.19
CA GLN A 168 4.73 1.69 0.89
C GLN A 168 4.89 0.61 -0.19
N GLY A 169 4.14 0.80 -1.27
CA GLY A 169 4.18 -0.04 -2.45
C GLY A 169 4.54 0.76 -3.70
N GLY A 170 4.91 0.05 -4.76
CA GLY A 170 5.08 0.65 -6.09
C GLY A 170 6.51 1.13 -6.38
N ARG A 171 6.67 1.87 -7.46
CA ARG A 171 7.99 2.22 -8.02
C ARG A 171 8.63 3.48 -7.44
N VAL A 172 7.81 4.36 -6.90
CA VAL A 172 8.21 5.70 -6.45
C VAL A 172 8.03 5.74 -4.94
N PRO A 173 9.06 6.12 -4.17
CA PRO A 173 8.93 6.26 -2.72
C PRO A 173 7.96 7.41 -2.38
N TRP A 174 7.39 7.37 -1.19
CA TRP A 174 6.67 8.53 -0.67
C TRP A 174 7.68 9.55 -0.12
N PRO A 175 7.40 10.87 -0.17
CA PRO A 175 6.13 11.50 -0.59
C PRO A 175 5.97 11.67 -2.11
N GLU A 176 7.02 11.45 -2.90
CA GLU A 176 7.03 11.72 -4.35
C GLU A 176 5.91 10.97 -5.11
N ALA A 177 5.56 9.76 -4.70
CA ALA A 177 4.44 9.00 -5.27
C ALA A 177 3.10 9.78 -5.24
N LEU A 178 2.85 10.52 -4.14
CA LEU A 178 1.66 11.36 -4.02
C LEU A 178 1.72 12.57 -4.94
N GLU A 179 2.90 13.19 -5.06
CA GLU A 179 3.12 14.34 -5.95
C GLU A 179 2.85 13.96 -7.40
N ARG A 180 3.39 12.80 -7.83
CA ARG A 180 3.13 12.22 -9.16
C ARG A 180 1.69 11.78 -9.38
N GLY A 181 0.88 11.66 -8.32
CA GLY A 181 -0.53 11.31 -8.43
C GLY A 181 -0.80 9.82 -8.52
N HIS A 182 0.17 8.97 -8.16
CA HIS A 182 -0.03 7.53 -8.13
C HIS A 182 0.78 6.92 -7.00
N ALA A 183 0.10 6.52 -5.94
CA ALA A 183 0.71 5.92 -4.78
C ALA A 183 0.09 4.56 -4.48
N VAL A 184 0.92 3.53 -4.38
CA VAL A 184 0.52 2.17 -4.02
C VAL A 184 0.96 1.92 -2.59
N PHE A 185 0.17 1.18 -1.84
CA PHE A 185 0.45 0.86 -0.44
C PHE A 185 -0.28 -0.41 -0.03
N VAL A 186 0.17 -1.05 1.05
CA VAL A 186 -0.46 -2.23 1.65
C VAL A 186 -0.92 -1.88 3.04
N LEU A 187 -2.21 -2.07 3.32
CA LEU A 187 -2.79 -1.83 4.64
C LEU A 187 -2.73 -3.11 5.48
N HIS A 188 -2.42 -2.94 6.76
CA HIS A 188 -2.44 -4.00 7.78
C HIS A 188 -3.38 -3.58 8.92
N GLY A 189 -4.64 -3.32 8.58
CA GLY A 189 -5.69 -2.98 9.54
C GLY A 189 -6.43 -4.19 10.07
N GLU A 190 -7.47 -3.91 10.85
CA GLU A 190 -8.41 -4.92 11.30
C GLU A 190 -9.40 -5.26 10.17
N LYS A 191 -9.82 -4.24 9.41
CA LYS A 191 -10.83 -4.36 8.34
C LYS A 191 -10.23 -4.28 6.95
N LEU A 192 -9.32 -3.33 6.74
CA LEU A 192 -8.65 -3.12 5.46
C LEU A 192 -7.29 -3.81 5.48
N ARG A 193 -7.17 -4.84 4.65
CA ARG A 193 -5.93 -5.61 4.45
C ARG A 193 -5.56 -5.65 2.97
N GLY A 194 -4.28 -5.85 2.71
CA GLY A 194 -3.75 -6.00 1.35
C GLY A 194 -3.52 -4.68 0.62
N GLY A 195 -3.30 -4.80 -0.68
CA GLY A 195 -2.87 -3.70 -1.54
C GLY A 195 -3.99 -2.73 -1.92
N PHE A 196 -3.68 -1.44 -1.89
CA PHE A 196 -4.50 -0.33 -2.35
C PHE A 196 -3.68 0.63 -3.21
N ALA A 197 -4.37 1.46 -3.98
CA ALA A 197 -3.77 2.56 -4.72
C ALA A 197 -4.60 3.84 -4.58
N LEU A 198 -3.91 4.96 -4.40
CA LEU A 198 -4.42 6.31 -4.62
C LEU A 198 -3.96 6.76 -6.01
N GLN A 199 -4.91 7.04 -6.90
CA GLN A 199 -4.64 7.48 -8.26
C GLN A 199 -5.37 8.78 -8.57
N ARG A 200 -4.62 9.81 -8.95
CA ARG A 200 -5.15 11.09 -9.40
C ARG A 200 -5.48 11.01 -10.89
N THR A 201 -6.70 11.37 -11.26
CA THR A 201 -7.12 11.45 -12.66
C THR A 201 -6.43 12.63 -13.35
N GLY A 202 -6.20 12.51 -14.66
CA GLY A 202 -5.79 13.65 -15.49
C GLY A 202 -6.95 14.58 -15.85
N GLY A 203 -6.66 15.67 -16.56
CA GLY A 203 -7.65 16.62 -17.09
C GLY A 203 -7.85 17.88 -16.24
N ALA A 204 -8.84 18.69 -16.61
CA ALA A 204 -9.07 20.02 -16.05
C ALA A 204 -9.46 20.03 -14.56
N ASN A 205 -10.02 18.94 -14.04
CA ASN A 205 -10.42 18.79 -12.65
C ASN A 205 -9.90 17.46 -12.08
N PRO A 206 -8.60 17.38 -11.74
CA PRO A 206 -8.00 16.15 -11.24
C PRO A 206 -8.62 15.74 -9.90
N ARG A 207 -9.04 14.48 -9.79
CA ARG A 207 -9.62 13.90 -8.56
C ARG A 207 -8.85 12.65 -8.17
N TRP A 208 -8.75 12.37 -6.87
CA TRP A 208 -8.16 11.12 -6.42
C TRP A 208 -9.19 10.00 -6.43
N LEU A 209 -8.72 8.80 -6.73
CA LEU A 209 -9.46 7.56 -6.63
C LEU A 209 -8.71 6.64 -5.66
N LEU A 210 -9.42 6.08 -4.69
CA LEU A 210 -8.95 4.96 -3.88
C LEU A 210 -9.45 3.67 -4.51
N VAL A 211 -8.53 2.75 -4.79
CA VAL A 211 -8.82 1.50 -5.51
C VAL A 211 -8.14 0.33 -4.80
N LYS A 212 -8.90 -0.74 -4.51
CA LYS A 212 -8.35 -2.00 -4.01
C LYS A 212 -7.56 -2.69 -5.13
N ARG A 213 -6.37 -3.20 -4.82
CA ARG A 213 -5.59 -4.03 -5.75
C ARG A 213 -6.12 -5.45 -5.75
N VAL A 214 -5.98 -6.14 -6.89
CA VAL A 214 -6.21 -7.57 -6.98
C VAL A 214 -5.09 -8.28 -6.23
N ASP A 215 -5.44 -8.97 -5.14
CA ASP A 215 -4.59 -9.81 -4.29
C ASP A 215 -5.48 -10.74 -3.45
N GLU A 216 -4.88 -11.51 -2.54
CA GLU A 216 -5.57 -12.50 -1.69
C GLU A 216 -6.59 -11.90 -0.72
N GLU A 217 -6.48 -10.60 -0.40
CA GLU A 217 -7.39 -9.88 0.51
C GLU A 217 -8.55 -9.19 -0.25
N ALA A 218 -8.56 -9.28 -1.58
CA ALA A 218 -9.64 -8.74 -2.39
C ALA A 218 -10.95 -9.54 -2.18
N ARG A 219 -12.06 -8.82 -1.99
CA ARG A 219 -13.40 -9.40 -1.79
C ARG A 219 -14.40 -8.77 -2.77
N PRO A 220 -14.48 -9.27 -4.02
CA PRO A 220 -15.46 -8.81 -5.00
C PRO A 220 -16.89 -8.83 -4.45
N GLY A 221 -17.66 -7.77 -4.68
CA GLY A 221 -19.03 -7.61 -4.19
C GLY A 221 -19.17 -7.27 -2.70
N SER A 222 -18.10 -7.21 -1.91
CA SER A 222 -18.17 -6.88 -0.48
C SER A 222 -18.57 -5.42 -0.25
N ASP A 223 -19.49 -5.22 0.71
CA ASP A 223 -19.74 -3.91 1.33
C ASP A 223 -19.15 -3.90 2.74
N ILE A 224 -17.82 -3.86 2.81
CA ILE A 224 -17.06 -3.89 4.07
C ILE A 224 -17.53 -2.84 5.10
N VAL A 225 -18.03 -1.70 4.62
CA VAL A 225 -18.52 -0.60 5.45
C VAL A 225 -19.82 -0.97 6.18
N ALA A 226 -20.70 -1.73 5.53
CA ALA A 226 -21.92 -2.27 6.13
C ALA A 226 -21.65 -3.53 6.96
N GLU A 227 -20.74 -4.40 6.48
CA GLU A 227 -20.37 -5.65 7.15
C GLU A 227 -19.66 -5.41 8.49
N GLN A 228 -18.82 -4.37 8.59
CA GLN A 228 -18.01 -4.09 9.77
C GLN A 228 -18.15 -2.63 10.24
N PRO A 229 -19.28 -2.23 10.84
CA PRO A 229 -19.56 -0.82 11.17
C PRO A 229 -18.94 -0.34 12.49
N ARG A 230 -18.46 -1.25 13.35
CA ARG A 230 -18.05 -0.94 14.73
C ARG A 230 -16.62 -0.41 14.81
N SER A 231 -16.36 0.51 15.74
CA SER A 231 -15.01 0.95 16.06
C SER A 231 -14.18 -0.17 16.70
N PRO A 232 -12.90 -0.31 16.34
CA PRO A 232 -11.98 -1.19 17.07
C PRO A 232 -11.55 -0.62 18.44
N VAL A 233 -11.77 0.67 18.69
CA VAL A 233 -11.40 1.34 19.95
C VAL A 233 -12.52 1.19 20.98
N SER A 234 -13.75 1.52 20.61
CA SER A 234 -14.90 1.48 21.54
C SER A 234 -15.83 0.28 21.36
N GLY A 235 -15.70 -0.47 20.27
CA GLY A 235 -16.63 -1.54 19.91
C GLY A 235 -18.01 -1.06 19.43
N ARG A 236 -18.24 0.25 19.34
CA ARG A 236 -19.53 0.86 18.99
C ARG A 236 -19.57 1.30 17.53
N PRO A 237 -20.70 1.16 16.82
CA PRO A 237 -20.90 1.80 15.53
C PRO A 237 -21.16 3.31 15.71
N LEU A 238 -20.97 4.07 14.63
CA LEU A 238 -21.14 5.52 14.66
C LEU A 238 -22.53 5.98 15.12
N ASP A 239 -23.58 5.23 14.78
CA ASP A 239 -24.96 5.58 15.11
C ASP A 239 -25.27 5.50 16.62
N GLU A 240 -24.43 4.80 17.38
CA GLU A 240 -24.53 4.74 18.84
C GLU A 240 -23.75 5.86 19.52
N ILE A 241 -22.86 6.58 18.83
CA ILE A 241 -22.06 7.67 19.43
C ILE A 241 -22.87 8.97 19.46
N GLY A 242 -22.89 9.63 20.63
CA GLY A 242 -23.58 10.92 20.81
C GLY A 242 -25.11 10.81 20.93
N GLN A 243 -25.63 9.64 21.31
CA GLN A 243 -26.94 9.54 21.96
C GLN A 243 -26.84 9.98 23.42
#